data_AF-A0A917WPK6-F1
#
_entry.id   AF-A0A917WPK6-F1
#
_cell.length_a   1.000
_cell.length_b   1.000
_cell.length_c   1.000
_cell.angle_alpha   90.00
_cell.angle_beta   90.00
_cell.angle_gamma   90.00
#
_symmetry.space_group_name_H-M   'P 1'
#
loop_
_entity.id
_entity.type
_entity.pdbx_description
1 polymer ?
#
loop_
_entity_poly.entity_id
_entity_poly.type
_entity_poly.pdbx_seq_one_letter_code
_entity_poly.pdbx_strand_id
1 'polypeptide(L)'
;MEWRTAEQELNGELLGHLPCKIGKLKVLRASATVEPDPASWEAGMQLESARRQQLFESAVRRQAKARVDFLRREVLSDPVAAQLYLVSMKESDLGRGLDKDTIKKLIEDAAWWTPQNRWLLIARIVYDYLSGLSDGRARDLLRAFIVAAEAIGDQEFADRLRSEADEDARESDREGDRMHLQI
;
A
#
# COMPACT_ATOMS: atom_id res chain seq x y z
N MET A 1 2.14 -36.42 -10.09
CA MET A 1 2.63 -37.45 -11.01
C MET A 1 2.82 -36.81 -12.37
N GLU A 2 3.94 -37.12 -12.98
CA GLU A 2 4.60 -36.30 -13.98
C GLU A 2 3.93 -36.48 -15.33
N TRP A 3 3.51 -35.38 -15.96
CA TRP A 3 3.02 -35.36 -17.35
C TRP A 3 3.90 -36.19 -18.30
N ARG A 4 5.20 -36.28 -18.00
CA ARG A 4 6.19 -37.08 -18.73
C ARG A 4 5.90 -38.59 -18.71
N THR A 5 5.36 -39.13 -17.63
CA THR A 5 5.04 -40.56 -17.52
C THR A 5 3.80 -40.88 -18.37
N ALA A 6 2.77 -40.04 -18.30
CA ALA A 6 1.59 -40.17 -19.14
C ALA A 6 1.91 -39.95 -20.64
N GLU A 7 2.81 -39.01 -20.95
CA GLU A 7 3.31 -38.78 -22.31
C GLU A 7 4.12 -39.99 -22.83
N GLN A 8 4.90 -40.65 -21.99
CA GLN A 8 5.65 -41.86 -22.35
C GLN A 8 4.73 -43.07 -22.57
N GLU A 9 3.71 -43.27 -21.74
CA GLU A 9 2.72 -44.34 -21.90
C GLU A 9 1.91 -44.15 -23.18
N LEU A 10 1.41 -42.93 -23.42
CA LEU A 10 0.64 -42.60 -24.61
C LEU A 10 1.48 -42.72 -25.90
N ASN A 11 2.74 -42.30 -25.87
CA ASN A 11 3.66 -42.53 -26.99
C ASN A 11 3.95 -44.03 -27.20
N GLY A 12 4.05 -44.81 -26.13
CA GLY A 12 4.20 -46.26 -26.19
C GLY A 12 3.01 -46.96 -26.86
N GLU A 13 1.79 -46.62 -26.47
CA GLU A 13 0.57 -47.16 -27.09
C GLU A 13 0.41 -46.71 -28.55
N LEU A 14 0.67 -45.43 -28.85
CA LEU A 14 0.57 -44.92 -30.22
C LEU A 14 1.57 -45.60 -31.16
N LEU A 15 2.78 -45.92 -30.70
CA LEU A 15 3.77 -46.68 -31.48
C LEU A 15 3.31 -48.12 -31.77
N GLY A 16 2.50 -48.72 -30.90
CA GLY A 16 1.94 -50.06 -31.08
C GLY A 16 0.81 -50.12 -32.11
N HIS A 17 0.05 -49.04 -32.27
CA HIS A 17 -1.14 -49.00 -33.13
C HIS A 17 -0.97 -48.18 -34.42
N LEU A 18 0.00 -47.27 -34.50
CA LEU A 18 0.28 -46.49 -35.70
C LEU A 18 1.54 -47.02 -36.40
N PRO A 19 1.42 -47.68 -37.55
CA PRO A 19 2.59 -48.06 -38.34
C PRO A 19 3.32 -46.78 -38.77
N CYS A 20 4.51 -46.56 -38.18
CA CYS A 20 5.31 -45.37 -38.46
C CYS A 20 5.80 -45.29 -39.92
N LYS A 21 5.69 -46.39 -40.67
CA LYS A 21 5.83 -46.45 -42.13
C LYS A 21 4.86 -47.45 -42.76
N ILE A 22 4.01 -47.00 -43.67
CA ILE A 22 3.26 -47.87 -44.60
C ILE A 22 3.80 -47.60 -46.01
N GLY A 23 4.65 -48.49 -46.53
CA GLY A 23 5.29 -48.29 -47.84
C GLY A 23 6.13 -47.00 -47.90
N LYS A 24 5.65 -45.99 -48.63
CA LYS A 24 6.29 -44.66 -48.76
C LYS A 24 5.75 -43.59 -47.79
N LEU A 25 4.70 -43.88 -47.03
CA LEU A 25 4.11 -42.94 -46.06
C LEU A 25 4.91 -42.95 -44.77
N LYS A 26 5.26 -41.77 -44.25
CA LYS A 26 5.88 -41.57 -42.94
C LYS A 26 4.97 -40.68 -42.11
N VAL A 27 4.53 -41.15 -40.94
CA VAL A 27 3.78 -40.32 -40.00
C VAL A 27 4.76 -39.31 -39.40
N LEU A 28 4.54 -38.01 -39.67
CA LEU A 28 5.42 -36.93 -39.20
C LEU A 28 5.00 -36.39 -37.83
N ARG A 29 3.70 -36.46 -37.50
CA ARG A 29 3.15 -36.01 -36.22
C ARG A 29 1.85 -36.75 -35.92
N ALA A 30 1.68 -37.19 -34.68
CA ALA A 30 0.41 -37.61 -34.12
C ALA A 30 0.01 -36.60 -33.04
N SER A 31 -1.28 -36.30 -32.93
CA SER A 31 -1.84 -35.48 -31.85
C SER A 31 -2.93 -36.28 -31.15
N ALA A 32 -2.85 -36.39 -29.84
CA ALA A 32 -3.91 -36.95 -29.01
C ALA A 32 -4.49 -35.82 -28.16
N THR A 33 -5.82 -35.78 -28.08
CA THR A 33 -6.54 -34.93 -27.13
C THR A 33 -6.97 -35.82 -25.99
N VAL A 34 -6.52 -35.51 -24.77
CA VAL A 34 -6.98 -36.21 -23.57
C VAL A 34 -8.15 -35.41 -23.03
N GLU A 35 -9.34 -36.00 -23.07
CA GLU A 35 -10.50 -35.47 -22.36
C GLU A 35 -10.44 -35.99 -20.92
N PRO A 36 -10.21 -35.12 -19.92
CA PRO A 36 -10.20 -35.56 -18.54
C PRO A 36 -11.59 -36.03 -18.15
N ASP A 37 -11.64 -37.16 -17.46
CA ASP A 37 -12.87 -37.62 -16.81
C ASP A 37 -13.45 -36.48 -15.94
N PRO A 38 -14.73 -36.11 -16.09
CA PRO A 38 -15.33 -34.98 -15.39
C PRO A 38 -15.15 -35.04 -13.87
N ALA A 39 -15.24 -36.24 -13.28
CA ALA A 39 -15.05 -36.41 -11.83
C ALA A 39 -13.60 -36.15 -11.40
N SER A 40 -12.63 -36.58 -12.21
CA SER A 40 -11.21 -36.31 -11.99
C SER A 40 -10.85 -34.81 -12.15
N TRP A 41 -11.51 -34.13 -13.10
CA TRP A 41 -11.38 -32.69 -13.28
C TRP A 41 -11.94 -31.89 -12.10
N GLU A 42 -13.15 -32.22 -11.65
CA GLU A 42 -13.77 -31.60 -10.48
C GLU A 42 -12.94 -31.79 -9.21
N ALA A 43 -12.42 -33.00 -8.99
CA ALA A 43 -11.53 -33.30 -7.88
C ALA A 43 -10.24 -32.46 -7.93
N GLY A 44 -9.65 -32.28 -9.12
CA GLY A 44 -8.48 -31.42 -9.31
C GLY A 44 -8.77 -29.95 -9.01
N MET A 45 -9.91 -29.45 -9.46
CA MET A 45 -10.36 -28.07 -9.19
C MET A 45 -10.62 -27.81 -7.70
N GLN A 46 -11.20 -28.78 -6.99
CA GLN A 46 -11.41 -28.72 -5.54
C GLN A 46 -10.08 -28.73 -4.78
N LEU A 47 -9.11 -29.54 -5.21
CA LEU A 47 -7.79 -29.58 -4.58
C LEU A 47 -7.05 -28.24 -4.75
N GLU A 48 -7.10 -27.66 -5.95
CA GLU A 48 -6.47 -26.37 -6.22
C GLU A 48 -7.16 -25.20 -5.51
N SER A 49 -8.48 -25.24 -5.36
CA SER A 49 -9.20 -24.22 -4.59
C SER A 49 -8.89 -24.32 -3.08
N ALA A 50 -8.85 -25.55 -2.54
CA ALA A 50 -8.45 -25.79 -1.15
C ALA A 50 -7.01 -25.33 -0.88
N ARG A 51 -6.08 -25.59 -1.81
CA ARG A 51 -4.69 -25.14 -1.71
C ARG A 51 -4.58 -23.63 -1.70
N ARG A 52 -5.30 -22.95 -2.61
CA ARG A 52 -5.34 -21.49 -2.66
C ARG A 52 -5.91 -20.89 -1.38
N GLN A 53 -6.98 -21.48 -0.85
CA GLN A 53 -7.58 -21.07 0.41
C GLN A 53 -6.59 -21.20 1.58
N GLN A 54 -5.89 -22.32 1.67
CA GLN A 54 -4.87 -22.54 2.71
C GLN A 54 -3.72 -21.53 2.61
N LEU A 55 -3.28 -21.21 1.39
CA LEU A 55 -2.24 -20.19 1.17
C LEU A 55 -2.72 -18.81 1.62
N PHE A 56 -3.95 -18.43 1.28
CA PHE A 56 -4.55 -17.18 1.72
C PHE A 56 -4.65 -17.11 3.25
N GLU A 57 -5.18 -18.14 3.89
CA GLU A 57 -5.27 -18.21 5.36
C GLU A 57 -3.89 -18.13 6.02
N SER A 58 -2.88 -18.78 5.45
CA SER A 58 -1.50 -18.70 5.96
C SER A 58 -0.93 -17.28 5.87
N ALA A 59 -1.28 -16.54 4.82
CA ALA A 59 -0.84 -15.15 4.62
C ALA A 59 -1.56 -14.23 5.61
N VAL A 60 -2.88 -14.38 5.77
CA VAL A 60 -3.68 -13.64 6.75
C VAL A 60 -3.16 -13.88 8.17
N ARG A 61 -2.86 -15.12 8.55
CA ARG A 61 -2.29 -15.44 9.87
C ARG A 61 -0.90 -14.81 10.06
N ARG A 62 -0.05 -14.84 9.03
CA ARG A 62 1.28 -14.20 9.09
C ARG A 62 1.17 -12.69 9.23
N GLN A 63 0.28 -12.05 8.48
CA GLN A 63 0.04 -10.60 8.58
C GLN A 63 -0.53 -10.23 9.96
N ALA A 64 -1.53 -10.97 10.45
CA ALA A 64 -2.10 -10.75 11.76
C ALA A 64 -1.04 -10.89 12.87
N LYS A 65 -0.20 -11.94 12.79
CA LYS A 65 0.91 -12.13 13.72
C LYS A 65 1.92 -10.99 13.65
N ALA A 66 2.35 -10.60 12.46
CA ALA A 66 3.29 -9.49 12.27
C ALA A 66 2.74 -8.17 12.85
N ARG A 67 1.44 -7.91 12.65
CA ARG A 67 0.76 -6.73 13.22
C ARG A 67 0.73 -6.78 14.75
N VAL A 68 0.41 -7.93 15.34
CA VAL A 68 0.43 -8.11 16.80
C VAL A 68 1.85 -7.95 17.35
N ASP A 69 2.85 -8.51 16.68
CA ASP A 69 4.24 -8.40 17.08
C ASP A 69 4.74 -6.95 16.99
N PHE A 70 4.38 -6.22 15.93
CA PHE A 70 4.67 -4.78 15.79
C PHE A 70 3.99 -3.97 16.90
N LEU A 71 2.70 -4.18 17.11
CA LEU A 71 1.96 -3.53 18.18
C LEU A 71 2.62 -3.75 19.55
N ARG A 72 3.04 -4.97 19.83
CA ARG A 72 3.64 -5.33 21.11
C ARG A 72 5.05 -4.78 21.28
N ARG A 73 5.87 -4.81 20.24
CA ARG A 73 7.31 -4.49 20.32
C ARG A 73 7.65 -3.03 20.10
N GLU A 74 6.84 -2.34 19.32
CA GLU A 74 7.13 -0.96 18.88
C GLU A 74 6.09 0.01 19.43
N VAL A 75 4.81 -0.36 19.40
CA VAL A 75 3.71 0.57 19.74
C VAL A 75 3.42 0.59 21.24
N LEU A 76 3.34 -0.57 21.89
CA LEU A 76 3.02 -0.65 23.33
C LEU A 76 4.26 -0.49 24.23
N SER A 77 5.47 -0.57 23.65
CA SER A 77 6.73 -0.33 24.35
C SER A 77 7.02 1.14 24.58
N ASP A 78 6.42 2.02 23.77
CA ASP A 78 6.61 3.45 23.83
C ASP A 78 5.24 4.16 23.75
N PRO A 79 4.81 4.86 24.80
CA PRO A 79 3.53 5.59 24.79
C PRO A 79 3.43 6.64 23.66
N VAL A 80 4.55 7.16 23.17
CA VAL A 80 4.60 8.05 22.00
C VAL A 80 4.26 7.31 20.72
N ALA A 81 4.87 6.14 20.53
CA ALA A 81 4.56 5.27 19.39
C ALA A 81 3.10 4.80 19.43
N ALA A 82 2.54 4.55 20.62
CA ALA A 82 1.11 4.28 20.81
C ALA A 82 0.23 5.43 20.35
N GLN A 83 0.54 6.66 20.75
CA GLN A 83 -0.22 7.84 20.32
C GLN A 83 -0.11 8.07 18.80
N LEU A 84 1.10 7.99 18.24
CA LEU A 84 1.33 8.10 16.79
C LEU A 84 0.57 7.04 16.00
N TYR A 85 0.59 5.79 16.48
CA TYR A 85 -0.14 4.69 15.86
C TYR A 85 -1.67 4.93 15.92
N LEU A 86 -2.20 5.40 17.05
CA LEU A 86 -3.62 5.75 17.20
C LEU A 86 -4.04 6.89 16.28
N VAL A 87 -3.18 7.90 16.11
CA VAL A 87 -3.40 9.00 15.16
C VAL A 87 -3.41 8.48 13.72
N SER A 88 -2.41 7.68 13.33
CA SER A 88 -2.32 7.10 11.98
C SER A 88 -3.49 6.15 11.66
N MET A 89 -4.07 5.50 12.67
CA MET A 89 -5.25 4.64 12.50
C MET A 89 -6.55 5.42 12.32
N LYS A 90 -6.66 6.60 12.94
CA LYS A 90 -7.82 7.48 12.78
C LYS A 90 -7.82 8.16 11.40
N GLU A 91 -6.64 8.40 10.85
CA GLU A 91 -6.42 9.06 9.56
C GLU A 91 -6.08 8.06 8.45
N SER A 92 -6.90 7.01 8.30
CA SER A 92 -6.84 6.17 7.09
C SER A 92 -7.06 6.95 5.78
N ASP A 93 -7.48 8.22 5.90
CA ASP A 93 -7.43 9.23 4.85
C ASP A 93 -6.26 10.18 5.12
N LEU A 94 -5.05 9.80 4.69
CA LEU A 94 -3.81 10.62 4.70
C LEU A 94 -3.90 11.96 3.91
N GLY A 95 -5.11 12.40 3.58
CA GLY A 95 -5.41 13.66 2.90
C GLY A 95 -5.94 14.76 3.82
N ARG A 96 -6.35 14.47 5.07
CA ARG A 96 -6.68 15.53 6.04
C ARG A 96 -5.56 15.64 7.06
N GLY A 97 -4.79 16.73 6.97
CA GLY A 97 -3.69 17.01 7.88
C GLY A 97 -4.16 17.10 9.34
N LEU A 98 -3.24 16.76 10.25
CA LEU A 98 -3.43 16.94 11.68
C LEU A 98 -3.59 18.42 12.02
N ASP A 99 -4.55 18.74 12.87
CA ASP A 99 -4.69 20.08 13.44
C ASP A 99 -3.42 20.48 14.20
N LYS A 100 -3.04 21.76 14.09
CA LYS A 100 -1.81 22.33 14.67
C LYS A 100 -1.71 22.04 16.17
N ASP A 101 -2.83 22.16 16.89
CA ASP A 101 -2.89 21.89 18.33
C ASP A 101 -2.67 20.41 18.67
N THR A 102 -3.07 19.50 17.78
CA THR A 102 -2.85 18.06 17.95
C THR A 102 -1.38 17.71 17.73
N ILE A 103 -0.74 18.31 16.70
CA ILE A 103 0.69 18.13 16.43
C ILE A 103 1.52 18.66 17.61
N LYS A 104 1.20 19.85 18.11
CA LYS A 104 1.90 20.46 19.25
C LYS A 104 1.84 19.58 20.49
N LYS A 105 0.64 19.13 20.87
CA LYS A 105 0.45 18.23 22.02
C LYS A 105 1.23 16.93 21.86
N LEU A 106 1.25 16.36 20.65
CA LEU A 106 1.99 15.14 20.36
C LEU A 106 3.51 15.34 20.53
N ILE A 107 4.07 16.46 20.08
CA ILE A 107 5.49 16.79 20.27
C ILE A 107 5.80 17.00 21.76
N GLU A 108 4.93 17.68 22.50
CA GLU A 108 5.10 17.94 23.94
C GLU A 108 5.02 16.66 24.76
N ASP A 109 4.00 15.83 24.53
CA ASP A 109 3.83 14.52 25.15
C ASP A 109 5.06 13.63 24.84
N ALA A 110 5.50 13.63 23.58
CA ALA A 110 6.63 12.82 23.16
C ALA A 110 7.98 13.25 23.76
N ALA A 111 8.18 14.56 23.90
CA ALA A 111 9.38 15.11 24.52
C ALA A 111 9.49 14.71 26.00
N TRP A 112 8.37 14.46 26.68
CA TRP A 112 8.36 14.01 28.07
C TRP A 112 8.89 12.57 28.22
N TRP A 113 8.53 11.68 27.29
CA TRP A 113 8.92 10.27 27.32
C TRP A 113 10.29 9.99 26.70
N THR A 114 10.70 10.78 25.70
CA THR A 114 11.96 10.57 24.96
C THR A 114 12.76 11.86 24.77
N PRO A 115 13.25 12.47 25.86
CA PRO A 115 13.89 13.80 25.82
C PRO A 115 15.19 13.85 24.99
N GLN A 116 15.83 12.71 24.72
CA GLN A 116 17.07 12.63 23.91
C GLN A 116 16.82 12.29 22.43
N ASN A 117 15.57 12.11 22.00
CA ASN A 117 15.29 11.73 20.62
C ASN A 117 15.48 12.94 19.68
N ARG A 118 16.52 12.86 18.83
CA ARG A 118 16.87 13.90 17.86
C ARG A 118 15.73 14.21 16.89
N TRP A 119 14.89 13.22 16.56
CA TRP A 119 13.75 13.42 15.67
C TRP A 119 12.65 14.28 16.29
N LEU A 120 12.45 14.22 17.62
CA LEU A 120 11.52 15.11 18.31
C LEU A 120 12.01 16.55 18.32
N LEU A 121 13.31 16.74 18.47
CA LEU A 121 13.92 18.06 18.38
C LEU A 121 13.79 18.64 16.96
N ILE A 122 13.99 17.83 15.93
CA ILE A 122 13.75 18.22 14.53
C ILE A 122 12.28 18.56 14.32
N ALA A 123 11.36 17.69 14.74
CA ALA A 123 9.91 17.91 14.59
C ALA A 123 9.45 19.19 15.28
N ARG A 124 9.97 19.49 16.48
CA ARG A 124 9.69 20.73 17.21
C ARG A 124 10.23 21.96 16.46
N ILE A 125 11.47 21.92 15.99
CA ILE A 125 12.05 23.04 15.22
C ILE A 125 11.23 23.30 13.96
N VAL A 126 10.84 22.24 13.24
CA VAL A 126 10.00 22.35 12.04
C VAL A 126 8.63 22.92 12.40
N TYR A 127 7.99 22.42 13.46
CA TYR A 127 6.70 22.92 13.93
C TYR A 127 6.78 24.41 14.33
N ASP A 128 7.78 24.80 15.12
CA ASP A 128 7.97 26.18 15.57
C ASP A 128 8.25 27.11 14.37
N TYR A 129 9.03 26.66 13.40
CA TYR A 129 9.30 27.40 12.16
C TYR A 129 8.03 27.57 11.31
N LEU A 130 7.28 26.49 11.09
CA LEU A 130 6.03 26.50 10.32
C LEU A 130 4.93 27.30 11.02
N SER A 131 4.85 27.25 12.34
CA SER A 131 3.86 27.99 13.12
C SER A 131 4.18 29.48 13.24
N GLY A 132 5.46 29.85 13.12
CA GLY A 132 5.94 31.24 13.12
C GLY A 132 5.93 31.92 11.75
N LEU A 133 5.59 31.20 10.68
CA LEU A 133 5.45 31.77 9.34
C LEU A 133 4.15 32.59 9.29
N SER A 134 4.26 33.86 8.90
CA SER A 134 3.08 34.65 8.55
C SER A 134 2.42 34.08 7.30
N ASP A 135 1.10 34.27 7.15
CA ASP A 135 0.31 33.68 6.05
C ASP A 135 0.87 34.00 4.66
N GLY A 136 1.56 35.13 4.50
CA GLY A 136 2.28 35.46 3.27
C GLY A 136 3.50 34.57 3.01
N ARG A 137 4.31 34.31 4.03
CA ARG A 137 5.52 33.47 3.92
C ARG A 137 5.19 31.98 3.85
N ALA A 138 4.12 31.54 4.52
CA ALA A 138 3.60 30.18 4.38
C ALA A 138 3.18 29.90 2.93
N ARG A 139 2.48 30.85 2.29
CA ARG A 139 2.11 30.76 0.86
C ARG A 139 3.31 30.74 -0.07
N ASP A 140 4.33 31.56 0.18
CA ASP A 140 5.56 31.55 -0.62
C ASP A 140 6.31 30.21 -0.51
N LEU A 141 6.32 29.61 0.69
CA LEU A 141 6.90 28.30 0.94
C LEU A 141 6.13 27.19 0.23
N LEU A 142 4.79 27.18 0.32
CA LEU A 142 3.94 26.25 -0.42
C LEU A 142 4.16 26.36 -1.94
N ARG A 143 4.26 27.58 -2.48
CA ARG A 143 4.55 27.83 -3.89
C ARG A 143 5.92 27.27 -4.28
N ALA A 144 6.94 27.42 -3.44
CA ALA A 144 8.25 26.84 -3.68
C ALA A 144 8.22 25.30 -3.71
N PHE A 145 7.42 24.67 -2.85
CA PHE A 145 7.24 23.22 -2.85
C PHE A 145 6.49 22.71 -4.09
N ILE A 146 5.47 23.43 -4.56
CA ILE A 146 4.76 23.09 -5.81
C ILE A 146 5.75 23.09 -6.99
N VAL A 147 6.57 24.13 -7.11
CA VAL A 147 7.59 24.25 -8.17
C VAL A 147 8.62 23.12 -8.07
N ALA A 148 9.04 22.76 -6.85
CA ALA A 148 9.98 21.65 -6.64
C ALA A 148 9.36 20.29 -6.99
N ALA A 149 8.10 20.05 -6.62
CA ALA A 149 7.37 18.82 -6.93
C ALA A 149 7.20 18.63 -8.44
N GLU A 150 6.84 19.71 -9.16
CA GLU A 150 6.77 19.74 -10.62
C GLU A 150 8.13 19.42 -11.27
N ALA A 151 9.21 20.00 -10.74
CA ALA A 151 10.56 19.77 -11.26
C ALA A 151 11.06 18.33 -11.09
N ILE A 152 10.57 17.62 -10.06
CA ILE A 152 10.91 16.22 -9.79
C ILE A 152 9.96 15.25 -10.52
N GLY A 153 8.88 15.76 -11.12
CA GLY A 153 7.92 14.99 -11.91
C GLY A 153 6.79 14.37 -11.08
N ASP A 154 6.61 14.77 -9.83
CA ASP A 154 5.52 14.31 -8.96
C ASP A 154 4.30 15.23 -9.08
N GLN A 155 3.53 15.04 -10.15
CA GLN A 155 2.35 15.86 -10.42
C GLN A 155 1.23 15.62 -9.40
N GLU A 156 1.09 14.40 -8.88
CA GLU A 156 0.05 14.07 -7.89
C GLU A 156 0.31 14.80 -6.56
N PHE A 157 1.58 14.97 -6.18
CA PHE A 157 1.94 15.76 -5.01
C PHE A 157 1.77 17.27 -5.25
N ALA A 158 2.17 17.77 -6.42
CA ALA A 158 1.99 19.18 -6.78
C ALA A 158 0.51 19.60 -6.81
N ASP A 159 -0.37 18.75 -7.36
CA ASP A 159 -1.81 19.01 -7.44
C ASP A 159 -2.46 19.04 -6.05
N ARG A 160 -2.03 18.17 -5.13
CA ARG A 160 -2.48 18.20 -3.72
C ARG A 160 -2.08 19.48 -3.02
N LEU A 161 -0.82 19.92 -3.19
CA LEU A 161 -0.35 21.17 -2.60
C LEU A 161 -1.08 22.40 -3.14
N ARG A 162 -1.49 22.39 -4.41
CA ARG A 162 -2.31 23.48 -4.99
C ARG A 162 -3.72 23.50 -4.40
N SER A 163 -4.34 22.33 -4.24
CA SER A 163 -5.67 22.23 -3.62
C SER A 163 -5.68 22.81 -2.20
N GLU A 164 -4.66 22.50 -1.40
CA GLU A 164 -4.54 23.01 -0.03
C GLU A 164 -4.35 24.54 0.00
N ALA A 165 -3.50 25.07 -0.89
CA ALA A 165 -3.26 26.51 -0.98
C ALA A 165 -4.51 27.30 -1.41
N ASP A 166 -5.38 26.70 -2.22
CA ASP A 166 -6.65 27.30 -2.66
C ASP A 166 -7.75 27.24 -1.58
N GLU A 167 -7.73 26.21 -0.72
CA GLU A 167 -8.65 26.12 0.43
C GLU A 167 -8.32 27.14 1.52
N ASP A 168 -7.04 27.28 1.87
CA ASP A 168 -6.56 28.30 2.82
C ASP A 168 -6.89 29.74 2.37
N ALA A 169 -6.77 30.02 1.07
CA ALA A 169 -7.10 31.33 0.52
C ALA A 169 -8.60 31.66 0.65
N ARG A 170 -9.47 30.67 0.44
CA ARG A 170 -10.94 30.83 0.57
C ARG A 170 -11.39 30.99 2.01
N GLU A 171 -10.68 30.37 2.96
CA GLU A 171 -10.99 30.50 4.39
C GLU A 171 -10.57 31.87 4.93
N SER A 172 -9.39 32.37 4.54
CA SER A 172 -8.91 33.71 4.89
C SER A 172 -9.82 34.83 4.35
N ASP A 173 -10.36 34.70 3.13
CA ASP A 173 -11.29 35.69 2.55
C ASP A 173 -12.66 35.70 3.28
N ARG A 174 -13.16 34.53 3.72
CA ARG A 174 -14.41 34.42 4.48
C ARG A 174 -14.30 34.99 5.90
N GLU A 175 -13.13 34.89 6.51
CA GLU A 175 -12.88 35.44 7.84
C GLU A 175 -12.70 36.98 7.79
N GLY A 176 -12.11 37.50 6.73
CA GLY A 176 -12.05 38.94 6.46
C GLY A 176 -13.44 39.58 6.25
N ASP A 177 -14.33 38.90 5.52
CA ASP A 177 -15.71 39.37 5.27
C ASP A 177 -16.58 39.36 6.56
N ARG A 178 -16.33 38.42 7.48
CA ARG A 178 -17.00 38.38 8.79
C ARG A 178 -16.59 39.52 9.71
N MET A 179 -15.34 39.98 9.65
CA MET A 179 -14.90 41.12 10.46
C MET A 179 -15.42 42.46 9.93
N HIS A 180 -15.71 42.58 8.63
CA HIS A 180 -16.29 43.79 8.05
C HIS A 180 -17.79 43.97 8.28
N LEU A 181 -18.49 42.92 8.75
CA LEU A 181 -19.93 42.95 9.03
C LEU A 181 -20.28 43.24 10.51
N GLN A 182 -19.29 43.55 11.36
CA GLN A 182 -19.49 43.86 12.79
C GLN A 182 -19.19 45.32 13.19
N ILE A 183 -19.09 46.25 12.23
CA ILE A 183 -19.03 47.70 12.49
C ILE A 183 -20.34 48.34 12.03
#